data_AF-A0AA88VZB2-F1
#
_entry.id   AF-A0AA88VZB2-F1
#
_cell.length_a   1.000
_cell.length_b   1.000
_cell.length_c   1.000
_cell.angle_alpha   90.00
_cell.angle_beta   90.00
_cell.angle_gamma   90.00
#
_symmetry.space_group_name_H-M   'P 1'
#
loop_
_entity.id
_entity.type
_entity.pdbx_description
1 polymer ?
#
loop_
_entity_poly.entity_id
_entity_poly.type
_entity_poly.pdbx_seq_one_letter_code
_entity_poly.pdbx_strand_id
1 'polypeptide(L)'
;MYLAMVPEFWLTEGGQSATGALLDYIVGNHVASPHLANCAASQSISLFELLNKKLESMSYDMGVPFLAALTANIHVLPDFHGNRSPIADPKAKGMICGLTLDTSEKQLALLYLATIQGIAYGTRHIVEHCNSYGHKIDTLLACGGLAKNPLFVQEHADIIGYPIVLPGESESVLLGSAILGAVAAKKYSSLKDAMKALNTAGKIVYPSKEPKVKKYHDAKYRVFRELYEQQLSYGSTIAQALM
;
A
#
# COMPACT_ATOMS: atom_id res chain seq x y z
N MET A 1 13.23 11.90 15.40
CA MET A 1 14.28 12.94 15.28
C MET A 1 13.63 14.32 15.49
N TYR A 2 14.20 15.20 16.32
CA TYR A 2 13.67 16.56 16.53
C TYR A 2 14.14 17.50 15.40
N LEU A 3 13.26 18.40 14.92
CA LEU A 3 13.54 19.39 13.85
C LEU A 3 13.92 18.81 12.47
N ALA A 4 13.67 17.52 12.23
CA ALA A 4 14.09 16.85 11.00
C ALA A 4 13.30 17.29 9.74
N MET A 5 12.08 17.81 9.91
CA MET A 5 11.19 18.13 8.78
C MET A 5 10.41 19.43 8.99
N VAL A 6 9.68 19.56 10.11
CA VAL A 6 8.97 20.79 10.48
C VAL A 6 9.54 21.32 11.80
N PRO A 7 9.83 22.63 11.90
CA PRO A 7 10.32 23.23 13.14
C PRO A 7 9.39 22.94 14.33
N GLU A 8 9.96 22.73 15.51
CA GLU A 8 9.28 22.46 16.79
C GLU A 8 8.56 21.09 16.90
N PHE A 9 8.73 20.20 15.91
CA PHE A 9 8.13 18.85 15.95
C PHE A 9 9.18 17.72 16.00
N TRP A 10 8.77 16.61 16.61
CA TRP A 10 9.45 15.33 16.51
C TRP A 10 8.91 14.55 15.31
N LEU A 11 9.81 14.03 14.48
CA LEU A 11 9.50 13.11 13.40
C LEU A 11 9.65 11.66 13.86
N THR A 12 8.58 10.89 13.69
CA THR A 12 8.59 9.42 13.69
C THR A 12 8.52 8.96 12.23
N GLU A 13 9.54 8.23 11.77
CA GLU A 13 9.60 7.72 10.40
C GLU A 13 9.48 6.20 10.41
N GLY A 14 8.34 5.70 9.94
CA GLY A 14 8.15 4.30 9.58
C GLY A 14 8.27 4.12 8.07
N GLY A 15 8.46 2.88 7.61
CA GLY A 15 8.45 2.61 6.18
C GLY A 15 8.30 1.14 5.84
N GLN A 16 7.95 0.89 4.59
CA GLN A 16 7.97 -0.43 3.97
C GLN A 16 9.10 -0.46 2.94
N SER A 17 9.95 -1.49 3.00
CA SER A 17 11.16 -1.57 2.15
C SER A 17 10.85 -1.71 0.66
N ALA A 18 9.72 -2.33 0.31
CA ALA A 18 9.28 -2.51 -1.06
C ALA A 18 7.76 -2.36 -1.16
N THR A 19 7.30 -1.38 -1.94
CA THR A 19 5.87 -1.16 -2.26
C THR A 19 5.66 -1.19 -3.77
N GLY A 20 6.05 -0.13 -4.48
CA GLY A 20 6.01 -0.07 -5.95
C GLY A 20 6.86 -1.18 -6.58
N ALA A 21 8.10 -1.32 -6.11
CA ALA A 21 9.01 -2.38 -6.55
C ALA A 21 8.46 -3.80 -6.30
N LEU A 22 7.66 -4.00 -5.26
CA LEU A 22 7.00 -5.30 -5.02
C LEU A 22 5.89 -5.55 -6.04
N LEU A 23 5.08 -4.55 -6.37
CA LEU A 23 4.07 -4.66 -7.42
C LEU A 23 4.71 -4.93 -8.77
N ASP A 24 5.77 -4.20 -9.12
CA ASP A 24 6.55 -4.42 -10.34
C ASP A 24 7.15 -5.83 -10.38
N TYR A 25 7.66 -6.33 -9.25
CA TYR A 25 8.20 -7.68 -9.14
C TYR A 25 7.12 -8.75 -9.35
N ILE A 26 5.97 -8.65 -8.67
CA ILE A 26 4.88 -9.62 -8.80
C ILE A 26 4.31 -9.61 -10.23
N VAL A 27 4.07 -8.42 -10.76
CA VAL A 27 3.51 -8.27 -12.10
C VAL A 27 4.50 -8.69 -13.18
N GLY A 28 5.76 -8.27 -13.08
CA GLY A 28 6.80 -8.54 -14.06
C GLY A 28 7.23 -10.00 -14.15
N ASN A 29 7.14 -10.77 -13.06
CA ASN A 29 7.55 -12.18 -13.04
C ASN A 29 6.44 -13.17 -13.39
N HIS A 30 5.22 -12.70 -13.65
CA HIS A 30 4.13 -13.60 -14.04
C HIS A 30 4.13 -13.88 -15.55
N VAL A 31 3.85 -15.12 -15.96
CA VAL A 31 3.90 -15.54 -17.38
C VAL A 31 2.93 -14.77 -18.28
N ALA A 32 1.78 -14.33 -17.75
CA ALA A 32 0.80 -13.52 -18.47
C ALA A 32 1.24 -12.05 -18.68
N SER A 33 2.33 -11.60 -18.04
CA SER A 33 2.74 -10.20 -18.03
C SER A 33 3.10 -9.63 -19.41
N PRO A 34 3.91 -10.31 -20.25
CA PRO A 34 4.25 -9.76 -21.57
C PRO A 34 3.04 -9.56 -22.47
N HIS A 35 2.08 -10.50 -22.43
CA HIS A 35 0.85 -10.39 -23.21
C HIS A 35 0.01 -9.20 -22.74
N LEU A 36 -0.22 -9.08 -21.42
CA LEU A 36 -0.97 -7.98 -20.85
C LEU A 36 -0.31 -6.61 -21.07
N ALA A 37 1.02 -6.54 -21.02
CA ALA A 37 1.76 -5.33 -21.35
C ALA A 37 1.51 -4.88 -22.80
N ASN A 38 1.51 -5.82 -23.75
CA ASN A 38 1.17 -5.53 -25.15
C ASN A 38 -0.29 -5.07 -25.31
N CYS A 39 -1.23 -5.69 -24.60
CA CYS A 39 -2.63 -5.29 -24.59
C CYS A 39 -2.86 -3.91 -23.96
N ALA A 40 -2.09 -3.55 -22.94
CA ALA A 40 -2.15 -2.24 -22.31
C ALA A 40 -1.59 -1.16 -23.25
N ALA A 41 -0.47 -1.46 -23.91
CA ALA A 41 0.15 -0.58 -24.90
C ALA A 41 -0.76 -0.31 -26.11
N SER A 42 -1.46 -1.34 -26.63
CA SER A 42 -2.39 -1.15 -27.75
C SER A 42 -3.61 -0.28 -27.40
N GLN A 43 -3.93 -0.17 -26.11
CA GLN A 43 -4.99 0.69 -25.58
C GLN A 43 -4.47 2.05 -25.07
N SER A 44 -3.16 2.31 -25.16
CA SER A 44 -2.51 3.50 -24.61
C SER A 44 -2.78 3.71 -23.11
N ILE A 45 -2.87 2.62 -22.35
CA ILE A 45 -3.05 2.64 -20.89
C ILE A 45 -1.89 1.94 -20.18
N SER A 46 -1.75 2.21 -18.89
CA SER A 46 -0.77 1.48 -18.07
C SER A 46 -1.20 0.03 -17.82
N LEU A 47 -0.23 -0.86 -17.59
CA LEU A 47 -0.51 -2.25 -17.21
C LEU A 47 -1.36 -2.33 -15.93
N PHE A 48 -1.11 -1.47 -14.95
CA PHE A 48 -1.90 -1.39 -13.72
C PHE A 48 -3.34 -0.97 -13.98
N GLU A 49 -3.58 -0.03 -14.90
CA GLU A 49 -4.93 0.34 -15.29
C GLU A 49 -5.67 -0.81 -15.98
N LEU A 50 -4.98 -1.57 -16.83
CA LEU A 50 -5.55 -2.77 -17.44
C LEU A 50 -5.90 -3.84 -16.40
N LEU A 51 -5.03 -4.06 -15.40
CA LEU A 51 -5.29 -4.99 -14.30
C LEU A 51 -6.48 -4.54 -13.44
N ASN A 52 -6.61 -3.24 -13.16
CA ASN A 52 -7.77 -2.68 -12.46
C ASN A 52 -9.07 -2.97 -13.22
N LYS A 53 -9.11 -2.67 -14.53
CA LYS A 53 -10.29 -2.95 -15.38
C LYS A 53 -10.64 -4.44 -15.39
N LYS A 54 -9.63 -5.33 -15.40
CA LYS A 54 -9.85 -6.78 -15.32
C LYS A 54 -10.45 -7.19 -13.99
N LEU A 55 -9.97 -6.63 -12.88
CA LEU A 55 -10.54 -6.89 -11.55
C LEU A 55 -12.00 -6.44 -11.45
N GLU A 56 -12.34 -5.29 -12.00
CA GLU A 56 -13.73 -4.81 -12.06
C GLU A 56 -14.63 -5.77 -12.86
N SER A 57 -14.19 -6.19 -14.05
CA SER A 57 -14.90 -7.19 -14.86
C SER A 57 -15.07 -8.52 -14.12
N MET A 58 -13.99 -9.01 -13.48
CA MET A 58 -14.02 -10.25 -12.71
C MET A 58 -14.97 -10.15 -11.51
N SER A 59 -15.01 -9.00 -10.83
CA SER A 59 -15.92 -8.77 -9.72
C SER A 59 -17.37 -8.89 -10.15
N TYR A 60 -17.71 -8.35 -11.32
CA TYR A 60 -19.05 -8.45 -11.91
C TYR A 60 -19.37 -9.89 -12.33
N ASP A 61 -18.48 -10.53 -13.10
CA ASP A 61 -18.69 -11.87 -13.65
C ASP A 61 -18.84 -12.95 -12.56
N MET A 62 -18.08 -12.82 -11.47
CA MET A 62 -18.11 -13.76 -10.35
C MET A 62 -19.21 -13.45 -9.33
N GLY A 63 -19.90 -12.30 -9.44
CA GLY A 63 -20.93 -11.88 -8.50
C GLY A 63 -20.44 -11.75 -7.05
N VAL A 64 -19.17 -11.39 -6.85
CA VAL A 64 -18.63 -11.18 -5.49
C VAL A 64 -19.26 -9.92 -4.88
N PRO A 65 -19.45 -9.87 -3.54
CA PRO A 65 -20.17 -8.77 -2.91
C PRO A 65 -19.47 -7.41 -3.04
N PHE A 66 -18.15 -7.41 -3.19
CA PHE A 66 -17.31 -6.23 -3.40
C PHE A 66 -15.96 -6.67 -3.98
N LEU A 67 -15.27 -5.79 -4.72
CA LEU A 67 -14.05 -6.12 -5.46
C LEU A 67 -12.96 -6.74 -4.58
N ALA A 68 -12.74 -6.21 -3.38
CA ALA A 68 -11.73 -6.72 -2.46
C ALA A 68 -11.92 -8.20 -2.08
N ALA A 69 -13.14 -8.76 -2.20
CA ALA A 69 -13.46 -10.15 -1.91
C ALA A 69 -12.92 -11.14 -2.96
N LEU A 70 -12.47 -10.66 -4.14
CA LEU A 70 -11.84 -11.50 -5.16
C LEU A 70 -10.63 -12.29 -4.62
N THR A 71 -9.95 -11.75 -3.61
CA THR A 71 -8.76 -12.35 -2.99
C THR A 71 -9.09 -13.08 -1.68
N ALA A 72 -10.31 -13.55 -1.49
CA ALA A 72 -10.74 -14.21 -0.25
C ALA A 72 -9.83 -15.38 0.15
N ASN A 73 -9.27 -16.09 -0.84
CA ASN A 73 -8.40 -17.24 -0.64
C ASN A 73 -6.92 -16.97 -0.96
N ILE A 74 -6.54 -15.73 -1.29
CA ILE A 74 -5.15 -15.37 -1.64
C ILE A 74 -4.64 -14.31 -0.66
N HIS A 75 -3.52 -14.61 -0.01
CA HIS A 75 -2.94 -13.76 1.02
C HIS A 75 -1.46 -13.52 0.73
N VAL A 76 -1.01 -12.29 0.91
CA VAL A 76 0.39 -11.88 0.67
C VAL A 76 0.94 -11.23 1.93
N LEU A 77 2.03 -11.80 2.45
CA LEU A 77 2.94 -11.12 3.37
C LEU A 77 3.99 -10.40 2.50
N PRO A 78 4.04 -9.05 2.50
CA PRO A 78 4.78 -8.25 1.52
C PRO A 78 6.27 -8.06 1.85
N ASP A 79 6.81 -8.74 2.88
CA ASP A 79 8.19 -8.54 3.36
C ASP A 79 9.25 -9.21 2.45
N PHE A 80 9.14 -9.06 1.13
CA PHE A 80 10.07 -9.60 0.13
C PHE A 80 11.48 -9.00 0.23
N HIS A 81 11.61 -7.86 0.92
CA HIS A 81 12.88 -7.19 1.20
C HIS A 81 13.04 -6.88 2.70
N GLY A 82 12.59 -7.81 3.55
CA GLY A 82 12.54 -7.62 5.00
C GLY A 82 11.44 -6.66 5.43
N ASN A 83 11.19 -6.64 6.74
CA ASN A 83 10.25 -5.71 7.36
C ASN A 83 11.01 -4.55 8.02
N ARG A 84 10.92 -3.35 7.46
CA ARG A 84 11.47 -2.14 8.09
C ARG A 84 10.63 -1.69 9.29
N SER A 85 9.31 -1.70 9.16
CA SER A 85 8.41 -1.26 10.22
C SER A 85 7.09 -2.07 10.22
N PRO A 86 6.50 -2.31 11.41
CA PRO A 86 7.02 -1.96 12.74
C PRO A 86 7.95 -3.02 13.35
N ILE A 87 8.15 -4.16 12.67
CA ILE A 87 8.84 -5.33 13.25
C ILE A 87 10.35 -5.11 13.30
N ALA A 88 10.90 -4.35 12.35
CA ALA A 88 12.33 -4.10 12.20
C ALA A 88 13.16 -5.40 12.07
N ASP A 89 12.64 -6.32 11.25
CA ASP A 89 13.28 -7.60 10.93
C ASP A 89 13.74 -7.63 9.46
N PRO A 90 15.03 -7.39 9.16
CA PRO A 90 15.56 -7.44 7.80
C PRO A 90 15.62 -8.87 7.23
N LYS A 91 15.44 -9.90 8.05
CA LYS A 91 15.46 -11.30 7.62
C LYS A 91 14.07 -11.81 7.23
N ALA A 92 13.01 -11.08 7.58
CA ALA A 92 11.65 -11.39 7.17
C ALA A 92 11.57 -11.61 5.65
N LYS A 93 10.75 -12.58 5.24
CA LYS A 93 10.57 -12.99 3.85
C LYS A 93 9.12 -12.81 3.42
N GLY A 94 8.95 -12.61 2.12
CA GLY A 94 7.65 -12.62 1.49
C GLY A 94 7.00 -14.00 1.54
N MET A 95 5.68 -14.04 1.66
CA MET A 95 4.90 -15.27 1.54
C MET A 95 3.65 -15.02 0.70
N ILE A 96 3.30 -15.97 -0.16
CA ILE A 96 2.05 -15.98 -0.91
C ILE A 96 1.34 -17.29 -0.59
N CYS A 97 0.11 -17.19 -0.09
CA CYS A 97 -0.75 -18.33 0.21
C CYS A 97 -1.96 -18.34 -0.74
N GLY A 98 -2.47 -19.54 -1.04
CA GLY A 98 -3.62 -19.73 -1.92
C GLY A 98 -3.28 -19.87 -3.41
N LEU A 99 -2.04 -20.26 -3.73
CA LEU A 99 -1.63 -20.52 -5.11
C LEU A 99 -2.30 -21.77 -5.68
N THR A 100 -2.63 -21.72 -6.96
CA THR A 100 -3.11 -22.85 -7.77
C THR A 100 -2.20 -23.01 -8.99
N LEU A 101 -2.48 -24.00 -9.85
CA LEU A 101 -1.79 -24.15 -11.14
C LEU A 101 -2.28 -23.16 -12.22
N ASP A 102 -3.20 -22.24 -11.88
CA ASP A 102 -3.66 -21.22 -12.81
C ASP A 102 -2.52 -20.25 -13.13
N THR A 103 -2.26 -20.07 -14.43
CA THR A 103 -1.26 -19.15 -14.97
C THR A 103 -1.89 -18.08 -15.86
N SER A 104 -3.22 -17.96 -15.82
CA SER A 104 -3.99 -17.02 -16.61
C SER A 104 -3.78 -15.57 -16.18
N GLU A 105 -4.25 -14.66 -17.04
CA GLU A 105 -4.33 -13.24 -16.71
C GLU A 105 -5.20 -12.95 -15.48
N LYS A 106 -6.20 -13.80 -15.22
CA LYS A 106 -7.06 -13.69 -14.03
C LYS A 106 -6.23 -13.92 -12.78
N GLN A 107 -5.38 -14.95 -12.77
CA GLN A 107 -4.48 -15.19 -11.66
C GLN A 107 -3.52 -14.02 -11.42
N LEU A 108 -2.99 -13.40 -12.48
CA LEU A 108 -2.14 -12.21 -12.31
C LEU A 108 -2.89 -11.05 -11.68
N ALA A 109 -4.12 -10.78 -12.14
CA ALA A 109 -4.96 -9.74 -11.57
C ALA A 109 -5.24 -9.99 -10.08
N LEU A 110 -5.53 -11.23 -9.69
CA LEU A 110 -5.73 -11.61 -8.28
C LEU A 110 -4.47 -11.45 -7.43
N LEU A 111 -3.30 -11.89 -7.93
CA LEU A 111 -2.03 -11.72 -7.23
C LEU A 111 -1.67 -10.25 -7.05
N TYR A 112 -1.91 -9.44 -8.09
CA TYR A 112 -1.74 -8.00 -8.04
C TYR A 112 -2.62 -7.36 -6.96
N LEU A 113 -3.92 -7.65 -6.93
CA LEU A 113 -4.84 -7.16 -5.90
C LEU A 113 -4.42 -7.63 -4.50
N ALA A 114 -4.07 -8.92 -4.35
CA ALA A 114 -3.64 -9.46 -3.06
C ALA A 114 -2.34 -8.80 -2.57
N THR A 115 -1.45 -8.40 -3.49
CA THR A 115 -0.23 -7.66 -3.18
C THR A 115 -0.53 -6.23 -2.73
N ILE A 116 -1.45 -5.52 -3.41
CA ILE A 116 -1.94 -4.20 -2.97
C ILE A 116 -2.46 -4.30 -1.53
N GLN A 117 -3.31 -5.30 -1.27
CA GLN A 117 -3.87 -5.52 0.06
C GLN A 117 -2.79 -5.86 1.09
N GLY A 118 -1.81 -6.71 0.75
CA GLY A 118 -0.66 -7.01 1.61
C GLY A 118 0.11 -5.76 2.02
N ILE A 119 0.39 -4.88 1.06
CA ILE A 119 1.04 -3.58 1.31
C ILE A 119 0.18 -2.71 2.24
N ALA A 120 -1.12 -2.63 1.98
CA ALA A 120 -2.06 -1.87 2.80
C ALA A 120 -2.18 -2.42 4.24
N TYR A 121 -2.17 -3.74 4.44
CA TYR A 121 -2.13 -4.35 5.77
C TYR A 121 -0.83 -4.02 6.50
N GLY A 122 0.30 -3.95 5.79
CA GLY A 122 1.56 -3.45 6.34
C GLY A 122 1.45 -1.98 6.78
N THR A 123 0.82 -1.13 5.97
CA THR A 123 0.55 0.27 6.34
C THR A 123 -0.35 0.35 7.58
N ARG A 124 -1.44 -0.43 7.63
CA ARG A 124 -2.32 -0.53 8.79
C ARG A 124 -1.54 -0.93 10.05
N HIS A 125 -0.64 -1.91 9.95
CA HIS A 125 0.19 -2.33 11.07
C HIS A 125 1.09 -1.20 11.60
N ILE A 126 1.69 -0.41 10.70
CA ILE A 126 2.47 0.78 11.09
C ILE A 126 1.57 1.81 11.78
N VAL A 127 0.39 2.11 11.23
CA VAL A 127 -0.55 3.08 11.82
C VAL A 127 -1.03 2.64 13.21
N GLU A 128 -1.44 1.38 13.36
CA GLU A 128 -1.84 0.81 14.65
C GLU A 128 -0.70 0.85 15.66
N HIS A 129 0.53 0.54 15.23
CA HIS A 129 1.71 0.64 16.08
C HIS A 129 1.98 2.11 16.50
N CYS A 130 1.97 3.07 15.58
CA CYS A 130 2.13 4.48 15.96
C CYS A 130 1.06 4.93 16.96
N ASN A 131 -0.21 4.56 16.74
CA ASN A 131 -1.31 4.94 17.61
C ASN A 131 -1.22 4.29 19.00
N SER A 132 -0.69 3.05 19.11
CA SER A 132 -0.45 2.43 20.42
C SER A 132 0.67 3.11 21.22
N TYR A 133 1.55 3.87 20.56
CA TYR A 133 2.60 4.68 21.17
C TYR A 133 2.27 6.19 21.23
N GLY A 134 0.98 6.53 21.27
CA GLY A 134 0.49 7.87 21.60
C GLY A 134 0.27 8.81 20.42
N HIS A 135 0.51 8.36 19.18
CA HIS A 135 0.03 9.08 18.01
C HIS A 135 -1.51 8.99 17.92
N LYS A 136 -2.12 9.93 17.19
CA LYS A 136 -3.57 9.97 16.91
C LYS A 136 -3.80 10.11 15.42
N ILE A 137 -3.29 9.16 14.66
CA ILE A 137 -3.46 9.11 13.20
C ILE A 137 -4.90 8.69 12.92
N ASP A 138 -5.65 9.58 12.26
CA ASP A 138 -7.02 9.37 11.79
C ASP A 138 -7.20 9.70 10.29
N THR A 139 -6.13 10.17 9.63
CA THR A 139 -6.10 10.60 8.23
C THR A 139 -4.70 10.33 7.66
N LEU A 140 -4.63 9.87 6.42
CA LEU A 140 -3.38 9.68 5.69
C LEU A 140 -3.28 10.65 4.52
N LEU A 141 -2.09 11.19 4.30
CA LEU A 141 -1.77 11.95 3.10
C LEU A 141 -0.92 11.06 2.20
N ALA A 142 -1.37 10.81 0.97
CA ALA A 142 -0.67 9.96 0.02
C ALA A 142 -0.13 10.77 -1.16
N CYS A 143 1.13 10.50 -1.53
CA CYS A 143 1.79 11.10 -2.69
C CYS A 143 2.58 10.04 -3.48
N GLY A 144 3.12 10.42 -4.64
CA GLY A 144 3.94 9.54 -5.48
C GLY A 144 3.12 8.71 -6.48
N GLY A 145 3.82 7.85 -7.25
CA GLY A 145 3.22 7.14 -8.39
C GLY A 145 2.03 6.24 -8.02
N LEU A 146 2.10 5.55 -6.88
CA LEU A 146 1.02 4.66 -6.43
C LEU A 146 -0.26 5.42 -6.05
N ALA A 147 -0.15 6.69 -5.67
CA ALA A 147 -1.30 7.54 -5.37
C ALA A 147 -2.14 7.88 -6.62
N LYS A 148 -1.58 7.68 -7.82
CA LYS A 148 -2.30 7.82 -9.10
C LYS A 148 -3.20 6.61 -9.41
N ASN A 149 -3.01 5.50 -8.70
CA ASN A 149 -3.81 4.29 -8.88
C ASN A 149 -5.04 4.29 -7.95
N PRO A 150 -6.27 4.44 -8.49
CA PRO A 150 -7.47 4.56 -7.66
C PRO A 150 -7.76 3.31 -6.84
N LEU A 151 -7.48 2.11 -7.38
CA LEU A 151 -7.67 0.85 -6.65
C LEU A 151 -6.73 0.77 -5.46
N PHE A 152 -5.46 1.13 -5.65
CA PHE A 152 -4.48 1.14 -4.56
C PHE A 152 -4.92 2.06 -3.43
N VAL A 153 -5.36 3.28 -3.76
CA VAL A 153 -5.81 4.27 -2.76
C VAL A 153 -7.09 3.80 -2.06
N GLN A 154 -8.07 3.25 -2.79
CA GLN A 154 -9.30 2.77 -2.19
C GLN A 154 -9.06 1.60 -1.22
N GLU A 155 -8.27 0.58 -1.63
CA GLU A 155 -7.95 -0.55 -0.75
C GLU A 155 -7.21 -0.09 0.51
N HIS A 156 -6.30 0.89 0.41
CA HIS A 156 -5.64 1.46 1.59
C HIS A 156 -6.63 2.14 2.53
N ALA A 157 -7.57 2.94 1.99
CA ALA A 157 -8.59 3.60 2.80
C ALA A 157 -9.48 2.56 3.52
N ASP A 158 -9.93 1.55 2.80
CA ASP A 158 -10.81 0.49 3.31
C ASP A 158 -10.12 -0.38 4.37
N ILE A 159 -8.85 -0.71 4.17
CA ILE A 159 -8.07 -1.57 5.07
C ILE A 159 -7.69 -0.83 6.35
N ILE A 160 -7.18 0.39 6.22
CA ILE A 160 -6.70 1.20 7.35
C ILE A 160 -7.89 1.76 8.14
N GLY A 161 -9.01 2.04 7.47
CA GLY A 161 -10.22 2.60 8.06
C GLY A 161 -10.19 4.12 8.23
N TYR A 162 -9.28 4.80 7.54
CA TYR A 162 -9.11 6.26 7.58
C TYR A 162 -9.16 6.90 6.20
N PRO A 163 -9.60 8.17 6.07
CA PRO A 163 -9.55 8.90 4.82
C PRO A 163 -8.12 9.06 4.30
N ILE A 164 -7.97 8.94 2.98
CA ILE A 164 -6.73 9.24 2.27
C ILE A 164 -6.89 10.53 1.47
N VAL A 165 -6.06 11.51 1.78
CA VAL A 165 -6.01 12.80 1.11
C VAL A 165 -4.92 12.76 0.05
N LEU A 166 -5.33 13.00 -1.20
CA LEU A 166 -4.45 13.16 -2.34
C LEU A 166 -4.17 14.66 -2.57
N PRO A 167 -2.92 15.06 -2.81
CA PRO A 167 -2.58 16.45 -3.07
C PRO A 167 -3.16 16.91 -4.42
N GLY A 168 -3.43 18.21 -4.55
CA GLY A 168 -3.80 18.82 -5.84
C GLY A 168 -2.63 18.85 -6.83
N GLU A 169 -1.40 18.98 -6.32
CA GLU A 169 -0.17 18.85 -7.10
C GLU A 169 0.42 17.44 -6.92
N SER A 170 0.62 16.73 -8.02
CA SER A 170 1.14 15.36 -8.04
C SER A 170 2.64 15.26 -7.74
N GLU A 171 3.40 16.33 -8.02
CA GLU A 171 4.84 16.39 -7.82
C GLU A 171 5.23 16.93 -6.44
N SER A 172 4.86 16.20 -5.39
CA SER A 172 4.98 16.66 -4.00
C SER A 172 6.40 17.00 -3.55
N VAL A 173 7.44 16.33 -4.09
CA VAL A 173 8.84 16.61 -3.76
C VAL A 173 9.30 17.93 -4.37
N LEU A 174 8.90 18.20 -5.63
CA LEU A 174 9.21 19.47 -6.30
C LEU A 174 8.51 20.63 -5.61
N LEU A 175 7.23 20.46 -5.27
CA LEU A 175 6.47 21.46 -4.52
C LEU A 175 7.09 21.72 -3.14
N GLY A 176 7.47 20.68 -2.40
CA GLY A 176 8.15 20.82 -1.10
C GLY A 176 9.47 21.59 -1.22
N SER A 177 10.26 21.33 -2.26
CA SER A 177 11.50 22.06 -2.53
C SER A 177 11.24 23.54 -2.85
N ALA A 178 10.19 23.82 -3.62
CA ALA A 178 9.77 25.20 -3.94
C ALA A 178 9.28 25.95 -2.69
N ILE A 179 8.53 25.29 -1.81
CA ILE A 179 8.09 25.84 -0.51
C ILE A 179 9.31 26.24 0.32
N LEU A 180 10.32 25.37 0.44
CA LEU A 180 11.55 25.67 1.17
C LEU A 180 12.29 26.86 0.55
N GLY A 181 12.40 26.91 -0.78
CA GLY A 181 12.98 28.04 -1.50
C GLY A 181 12.25 29.36 -1.25
N ALA A 182 10.91 29.35 -1.20
CA ALA A 182 10.10 30.54 -0.92
C ALA A 182 10.29 31.08 0.51
N VAL A 183 10.44 30.17 1.49
CA VAL A 183 10.76 30.55 2.88
C VAL A 183 12.18 31.12 2.96
N ALA A 184 13.16 30.48 2.32
CA ALA A 184 14.54 30.97 2.28
C ALA A 184 14.66 32.35 1.61
N ALA A 185 13.87 32.60 0.56
CA ALA A 185 13.75 33.89 -0.11
C ALA A 185 12.95 34.94 0.69
N LYS A 186 12.53 34.62 1.92
CA LYS A 186 11.72 35.47 2.80
C LYS A 186 10.39 35.93 2.19
N LYS A 187 9.84 35.17 1.23
CA LYS A 187 8.50 35.41 0.68
C LYS A 187 7.40 35.01 1.66
N TYR A 188 7.70 34.07 2.55
CA TYR A 188 6.84 33.64 3.64
C TYR A 188 7.63 33.67 4.95
N SER A 189 6.96 34.01 6.05
CA SER A 189 7.52 34.12 7.41
C SER A 189 7.85 32.78 8.05
N SER A 190 7.16 31.71 7.66
CA SER A 190 7.34 30.38 8.22
C SER A 190 7.06 29.29 7.19
N LEU A 191 7.58 28.08 7.46
CA LEU A 191 7.26 26.90 6.65
C LEU A 191 5.76 26.60 6.64
N LYS A 192 5.10 26.78 7.79
CA LYS A 192 3.65 26.56 7.92
C LYS A 192 2.83 27.50 7.04
N ASP A 193 3.21 28.78 6.99
CA ASP A 193 2.54 29.77 6.14
C ASP A 193 2.71 29.45 4.66
N ALA A 194 3.94 29.09 4.26
CA ALA A 194 4.25 28.71 2.89
C ALA A 194 3.50 27.43 2.47
N MET A 195 3.46 26.40 3.34
CA MET A 195 2.69 25.18 3.09
C MET A 195 1.20 25.48 2.95
N LYS A 196 0.63 26.35 3.80
CA LYS A 196 -0.80 26.71 3.73
C LYS A 196 -1.14 27.47 2.45
N ALA A 197 -0.24 28.31 1.95
CA ALA A 197 -0.48 29.12 0.77
C ALA A 197 -0.23 28.37 -0.54
N LEU A 198 0.74 27.46 -0.56
CA LEU A 198 1.22 26.81 -1.78
C LEU A 198 0.70 25.38 -1.96
N ASN A 199 0.20 24.74 -0.91
CA ASN A 199 -0.38 23.41 -0.99
C ASN A 199 -1.91 23.48 -1.02
N THR A 200 -2.54 22.60 -1.80
CA THR A 200 -4.00 22.45 -1.86
C THR A 200 -4.35 20.97 -1.82
N ALA A 201 -5.33 20.59 -1.01
CA ALA A 201 -5.89 19.24 -1.04
C ALA A 201 -6.66 19.04 -2.35
N GLY A 202 -6.37 17.94 -3.06
CA GLY A 202 -7.01 17.61 -4.33
C GLY A 202 -8.27 16.79 -4.10
N LYS A 203 -8.09 15.49 -3.86
CA LYS A 203 -9.18 14.53 -3.69
C LYS A 203 -9.08 13.83 -2.34
N ILE A 204 -10.21 13.62 -1.68
CA ILE A 204 -10.29 12.79 -0.47
C ILE A 204 -10.99 11.48 -0.82
N VAL A 205 -10.34 10.36 -0.53
CA VAL A 205 -10.90 9.01 -0.67
C VAL A 205 -11.27 8.51 0.73
N TYR A 206 -12.54 8.21 0.92
CA TYR A 206 -13.05 7.71 2.19
C TYR A 206 -13.10 6.17 2.18
N PRO A 207 -12.94 5.53 3.35
CA PRO A 207 -13.23 4.11 3.49
C PRO A 207 -14.67 3.80 3.10
N SER A 208 -14.90 2.60 2.58
CA SER A 208 -16.22 2.08 2.28
C SER A 208 -17.12 2.15 3.51
N LYS A 209 -18.35 2.64 3.30
CA LYS A 209 -19.39 2.70 4.34
C LYS A 209 -20.02 1.34 4.61
N GLU A 210 -19.73 0.33 3.78
CA GLU A 210 -20.29 -1.00 3.93
C GLU A 210 -19.61 -1.78 5.07
N PRO A 211 -20.34 -2.18 6.13
CA PRO A 211 -19.73 -2.85 7.27
C PRO A 211 -19.07 -4.19 6.92
N LYS A 212 -19.53 -4.85 5.83
CA LYS A 212 -18.98 -6.12 5.36
C LYS A 212 -17.55 -5.97 4.84
N VAL A 213 -17.22 -4.83 4.21
CA VAL A 213 -15.87 -4.55 3.69
C VAL A 213 -14.88 -4.43 4.85
N LYS A 214 -15.22 -3.62 5.87
CA LYS A 214 -14.39 -3.51 7.08
C LYS A 214 -14.21 -4.86 7.77
N LYS A 215 -15.30 -5.61 7.97
CA LYS A 215 -15.26 -6.95 8.60
C LYS A 215 -14.35 -7.91 7.84
N TYR A 216 -14.37 -7.86 6.50
CA TYR A 216 -13.51 -8.67 5.65
C TYR A 216 -12.04 -8.31 5.81
N HIS A 217 -11.69 -7.02 5.75
CA HIS A 217 -10.31 -6.59 5.93
C HIS A 217 -9.80 -6.79 7.35
N ASP A 218 -10.64 -6.67 8.38
CA ASP A 218 -10.27 -7.05 9.75
C ASP A 218 -9.93 -8.55 9.85
N ALA A 219 -10.66 -9.42 9.14
CA ALA A 219 -10.35 -10.84 9.08
C ALA A 219 -9.05 -11.13 8.32
N LYS A 220 -8.85 -10.52 7.14
CA LYS A 220 -7.60 -10.66 6.39
C LYS A 220 -6.40 -10.04 7.09
N TYR A 221 -6.59 -8.99 7.89
CA TYR A 221 -5.54 -8.41 8.70
C TYR A 221 -5.06 -9.38 9.78
N ARG A 222 -5.96 -10.14 10.43
CA ARG A 222 -5.54 -11.22 11.34
C ARG A 222 -4.71 -12.28 10.63
N VAL A 223 -5.17 -12.75 9.46
CA VAL A 223 -4.39 -13.70 8.64
C VAL A 223 -3.02 -13.13 8.28
N PHE A 224 -2.95 -11.86 7.88
CA PHE A 224 -1.68 -11.18 7.57
C PHE A 224 -0.71 -11.20 8.76
N ARG A 225 -1.18 -10.99 9.99
CA ARG A 225 -0.36 -11.06 11.20
C ARG A 225 0.11 -12.49 11.49
N GLU A 226 -0.80 -13.46 11.35
CA GLU A 226 -0.51 -14.88 11.53
C GLU A 226 0.54 -15.38 10.53
N LEU A 227 0.55 -14.90 9.28
CA LEU A 227 1.57 -15.29 8.29
C LEU A 227 3.00 -15.02 8.77
N TYR A 228 3.23 -13.88 9.42
CA TYR A 228 4.54 -13.55 9.97
C TYR A 228 4.89 -14.46 11.16
N GLU A 229 3.95 -14.70 12.06
CA GLU A 229 4.14 -15.60 13.20
C GLU A 229 4.46 -17.04 12.76
N GLN A 230 3.76 -17.53 11.74
CA GLN A 230 4.03 -18.84 11.14
C GLN A 230 5.42 -18.91 10.52
N GLN A 231 5.86 -17.86 9.84
CA GLN A 231 7.23 -17.79 9.30
C GLN A 231 8.30 -17.95 10.39
N LEU A 232 8.13 -17.29 11.53
CA LEU A 232 9.04 -17.44 12.68
C LEU A 232 9.02 -18.85 13.25
N SER A 233 7.83 -19.47 13.33
CA SER A 233 7.67 -20.85 13.77
C SER A 233 8.42 -21.81 12.84
N TYR A 234 8.31 -21.65 11.52
CA TYR A 234 9.03 -22.49 10.56
C TYR A 234 10.54 -22.37 10.73
N GLY A 235 11.04 -21.14 10.88
CA GLY A 235 12.47 -20.90 11.13
C GLY A 235 12.97 -21.60 12.40
N SER A 236 12.18 -21.55 13.48
CA SER A 236 12.50 -22.18 14.76
C SER A 236 12.53 -23.71 14.65
N THR A 237 11.54 -24.32 14.00
CA THR A 237 11.46 -25.77 13.78
C THR A 237 12.66 -26.28 12.96
N ILE A 238 13.01 -25.58 11.87
CA ILE A 238 14.15 -25.97 11.04
C ILE A 238 15.47 -25.79 11.79
N ALA A 239 15.64 -24.71 12.56
CA ALA A 239 16.83 -24.52 13.38
C ALA A 239 17.01 -25.65 14.41
N GLN A 240 15.92 -26.12 15.02
CA GLN A 240 15.95 -27.27 15.94
C GLN A 240 16.33 -28.58 15.25
N ALA A 241 15.86 -28.81 14.03
CA ALA A 241 16.20 -30.02 13.26
C ALA A 241 17.65 -30.03 12.75
N LEU A 242 18.32 -28.87 12.72
CA LEU A 242 19.72 -28.73 12.29
C LEU A 242 20.73 -28.78 13.45
N MET A 243 20.28 -28.76 14.71
CA MET A 243 21.10 -28.93 15.91
C MET A 243 21.28 -30.41 16.25
#